data_AF-A0A838PBF2-F1
#
_entry.id   AF-A0A838PBF2-F1
#
_cell.length_a   1.000
_cell.length_b   1.000
_cell.length_c   1.000
_cell.angle_alpha   90.00
_cell.angle_beta   90.00
_cell.angle_gamma   90.00
#
_symmetry.space_group_name_H-M   'P 1'
#
loop_
_entity.id
_entity.type
_entity.pdbx_description
1 polymer ?
#
loop_
_entity_poly.entity_id
_entity_poly.type
_entity_poly.pdbx_seq_one_letter_code
_entity_poly.pdbx_strand_id
1 'polypeptide(L)'
;MILPLAIFLSTLELAFYDVVPEVSYSAAYSSSTAAALLLFLLAITVFYTGEAMHRDREVRIEPVLWVAPAPNNVLLLSKLLSTLLLALFLVALVGLTAIVIQLIRGHRPVEVSAYLRVYSVILIPSIALMAGTFLALSVLLRDKYLAYALAVATGAGLFYLYSQGYNHWLYNPVLYQLWTYSDLAGAEGNTGRILTHRVYCLALASLGVALAHLGFPRKSLLKSLRSTGRLGYSGWALIVAALSLAVAVITGLMIILSPR
;
A
#
# COMPACT_ATOMS: atom_id res chain seq x y z
N MET A 1 -10.14 16.75 8.95
CA MET A 1 -10.37 16.30 10.34
C MET A 1 -9.77 14.92 10.67
N ILE A 2 -9.21 14.17 9.72
CA ILE A 2 -8.76 12.78 9.96
C ILE A 2 -7.31 12.71 10.50
N LEU A 3 -6.48 13.70 10.18
CA LEU A 3 -5.09 13.81 10.63
C LEU A 3 -4.91 13.87 12.17
N PRO A 4 -5.67 14.67 12.93
CA PRO A 4 -5.57 14.64 14.40
C PRO A 4 -6.06 13.33 15.01
N LEU A 5 -6.98 12.61 14.34
CA LEU A 5 -7.45 11.31 14.82
C LEU A 5 -6.35 10.25 14.77
N ALA A 6 -5.55 10.20 13.70
CA ALA A 6 -4.41 9.29 13.59
C ALA A 6 -3.38 9.53 14.69
N ILE A 7 -3.05 10.80 14.92
CA ILE A 7 -2.11 11.20 15.97
C ILE A 7 -2.69 10.80 17.33
N PHE A 8 -3.96 11.12 17.58
CA PHE A 8 -4.63 10.82 18.84
C PHE A 8 -4.70 9.31 19.13
N LEU A 9 -5.13 8.49 18.15
CA LEU A 9 -5.20 7.03 18.30
C LEU A 9 -3.81 6.42 18.51
N SER A 10 -2.80 6.89 17.77
CA SER A 10 -1.42 6.41 17.93
C SER A 10 -0.86 6.79 19.30
N THR A 11 -1.15 8.01 19.79
CA THR A 11 -0.74 8.43 21.14
C THR A 11 -1.45 7.65 22.23
N LEU A 12 -2.72 7.28 22.03
CA LEU A 12 -3.52 6.55 22.99
C LEU A 12 -3.03 5.10 23.11
N GLU A 13 -2.77 4.46 21.98
CA GLU A 13 -2.19 3.11 21.96
C GLU A 13 -0.81 3.05 22.65
N LEU A 14 0.07 4.02 22.37
CA LEU A 14 1.35 4.17 23.06
C LEU A 14 1.20 4.48 24.56
N ALA A 15 0.12 5.15 24.96
CA ALA A 15 -0.14 5.50 26.36
C ALA A 15 -0.57 4.29 27.20
N PHE A 16 -1.34 3.35 26.62
CA PHE A 16 -1.93 2.23 27.33
C PHE A 16 -1.22 0.87 27.14
N TYR A 17 -0.29 0.75 26.17
CA TYR A 17 0.46 -0.49 25.96
C TYR A 17 1.82 -0.44 26.68
N ASP A 18 2.05 -1.39 27.59
CA ASP A 18 3.37 -1.61 28.18
C ASP A 18 4.32 -2.09 27.08
N VAL A 19 5.27 -1.23 26.72
CA VAL A 19 6.26 -1.50 25.69
C VAL A 19 7.28 -2.47 26.27
N VAL A 20 7.02 -3.77 26.17
CA VAL A 20 8.01 -4.80 26.51
C VAL A 20 9.10 -4.79 25.44
N PRO A 21 10.36 -4.44 25.77
CA PRO A 21 11.42 -4.37 24.78
C PRO A 21 11.82 -5.79 24.34
N GLU A 22 11.55 -6.15 23.09
CA GLU A 22 12.05 -7.43 22.53
C GLU A 22 13.56 -7.38 22.24
N VAL A 23 14.08 -6.22 21.79
CA VAL A 23 15.49 -6.03 21.41
C VAL A 23 16.02 -4.63 21.70
N SER A 24 15.21 -3.58 21.44
CA SER A 24 15.53 -2.18 21.76
C SER A 24 14.22 -1.41 21.98
N TYR A 25 14.25 -0.34 22.77
CA TYR A 25 13.06 0.49 22.99
C TYR A 25 12.57 1.11 21.66
N SER A 26 13.48 1.62 20.82
CA SER A 26 13.12 2.17 19.50
C SER A 26 12.47 1.13 18.58
N ALA A 27 12.90 -0.13 18.67
CA ALA A 27 12.30 -1.23 17.91
C ALA A 27 10.82 -1.42 18.29
N ALA A 28 10.52 -1.48 19.59
CA ALA A 28 9.17 -1.71 20.08
C ALA A 28 8.23 -0.53 19.82
N TYR A 29 8.71 0.72 19.94
CA TYR A 29 7.93 1.89 19.52
C TYR A 29 7.68 1.91 18.01
N SER A 30 8.68 1.54 17.19
CA SER A 30 8.53 1.51 15.74
C SER A 30 7.55 0.42 15.27
N SER A 31 7.54 -0.75 15.91
CA SER A 31 6.66 -1.87 15.55
C SER A 31 5.21 -1.63 15.97
N SER A 32 4.95 -1.13 17.18
CA SER A 32 3.59 -0.81 17.62
C SER A 32 2.98 0.30 16.75
N THR A 33 3.75 1.37 16.54
CA THR A 33 3.33 2.49 15.69
C THR A 33 3.08 2.04 14.25
N ALA A 34 3.92 1.14 13.70
CA ALA A 34 3.71 0.60 12.36
C ALA A 34 2.42 -0.25 12.29
N ALA A 35 2.13 -1.08 13.29
CA ALA A 35 0.91 -1.88 13.32
C ALA A 35 -0.35 -1.00 13.33
N ALA A 36 -0.37 0.03 14.19
CA ALA A 36 -1.43 1.04 14.25
C ALA A 36 -1.61 1.78 12.92
N LEU A 37 -0.49 2.21 12.35
CA LEU A 37 -0.46 2.94 11.08
C LEU A 37 -0.96 2.11 9.91
N LEU A 38 -0.75 0.79 9.87
CA LEU A 38 -1.15 -0.04 8.72
C LEU A 38 -2.67 -0.02 8.49
N LEU A 39 -3.47 -0.12 9.56
CA LEU A 39 -4.93 -0.04 9.46
C LEU A 39 -5.39 1.37 9.07
N PHE A 40 -4.74 2.39 9.62
CA PHE A 40 -5.04 3.78 9.28
C PHE A 40 -4.66 4.11 7.83
N LEU A 41 -3.50 3.63 7.37
CA LEU A 41 -3.01 3.76 6.00
C LEU A 41 -3.93 3.05 5.02
N LEU A 42 -4.45 1.87 5.36
CA LEU A 42 -5.47 1.20 4.56
C LEU A 42 -6.69 2.09 4.34
N ALA A 43 -7.25 2.65 5.42
CA ALA A 43 -8.43 3.49 5.35
C ALA A 43 -8.19 4.78 4.54
N ILE A 44 -7.09 5.50 4.81
CA ILE A 44 -6.78 6.76 4.12
C ILE A 44 -6.45 6.52 2.64
N THR A 45 -5.73 5.46 2.31
CA THR A 45 -5.36 5.14 0.93
C THR A 45 -6.59 4.75 0.11
N VAL A 46 -7.50 3.95 0.67
CA VAL A 46 -8.79 3.63 0.04
C VAL A 46 -9.61 4.90 -0.18
N PHE A 47 -9.83 5.69 0.87
CA PHE A 47 -10.61 6.92 0.78
C PHE A 47 -10.02 7.92 -0.23
N TYR A 48 -8.74 8.26 -0.07
CA TYR A 48 -8.13 9.31 -0.88
C TYR A 48 -7.94 8.90 -2.34
N THR A 49 -7.63 7.62 -2.61
CA THR A 49 -7.56 7.12 -3.99
C THR A 49 -8.94 7.13 -4.65
N GLY A 50 -10.00 6.82 -3.89
CA GLY A 50 -11.38 6.78 -4.39
C GLY A 50 -11.90 8.17 -4.74
N GLU A 51 -11.68 9.12 -3.83
CA GLU A 51 -11.95 10.54 -4.08
C GLU A 51 -11.14 11.04 -5.27
N ALA A 52 -9.83 10.78 -5.33
CA ALA A 52 -9.00 11.23 -6.46
C ALA A 52 -9.48 10.68 -7.81
N MET A 53 -9.96 9.43 -7.85
CA MET A 53 -10.50 8.84 -9.09
C MET A 53 -11.83 9.47 -9.51
N HIS A 54 -12.77 9.64 -8.59
CA HIS A 54 -14.13 10.04 -8.90
C HIS A 54 -14.35 11.56 -8.90
N ARG A 55 -13.42 12.32 -8.30
CA ARG A 55 -13.48 13.79 -8.22
C ARG A 55 -13.63 14.45 -9.60
N ASP A 56 -12.96 13.93 -10.63
CA ASP A 56 -13.04 14.52 -11.98
C ASP A 56 -14.46 14.45 -12.57
N ARG A 57 -15.21 13.38 -12.24
CA ARG A 57 -16.61 13.20 -12.63
C ARG A 57 -17.53 14.11 -11.84
N GLU A 58 -17.31 14.16 -10.53
CA GLU A 58 -18.13 14.96 -9.61
C GLU A 58 -18.04 16.46 -9.94
N VAL A 59 -16.84 16.95 -10.27
CA VAL A 59 -16.59 18.35 -10.65
C VAL A 59 -16.90 18.60 -12.15
N ARG A 60 -17.33 17.58 -12.90
CA ARG A 60 -17.65 17.65 -14.34
C ARG A 60 -16.54 18.22 -15.21
N ILE A 61 -15.29 17.98 -14.83
CA ILE A 61 -14.10 18.42 -15.59
C ILE A 61 -13.62 17.39 -16.61
N GLU A 62 -14.24 16.21 -16.68
CA GLU A 62 -13.93 15.15 -17.65
C GLU A 62 -13.86 15.66 -19.11
N PRO A 63 -14.81 16.48 -19.62
CA PRO A 63 -14.73 16.96 -21.00
C PRO A 63 -13.51 17.83 -21.27
N VAL A 64 -13.09 18.65 -20.29
CA VAL A 64 -11.91 19.51 -20.40
C VAL A 64 -10.63 18.66 -20.38
N LEU A 65 -10.56 17.68 -19.48
CA LEU A 65 -9.46 16.71 -19.41
C LEU A 65 -9.36 15.86 -20.70
N TRP A 66 -10.48 15.63 -21.39
CA TRP A 66 -10.52 14.85 -22.62
C TRP A 66 -10.04 15.62 -23.86
N VAL A 67 -10.08 16.95 -23.83
CA VAL A 67 -9.52 17.81 -24.89
C VAL A 67 -8.05 18.14 -24.63
N ALA A 68 -7.59 18.03 -23.38
CA ALA A 68 -6.18 18.29 -23.04
C ALA A 68 -5.22 17.30 -23.75
N PRO A 69 -4.05 17.76 -24.23
CA PRO A 69 -3.03 16.92 -24.88
C PRO A 69 -2.28 16.00 -23.89
N ALA A 70 -2.74 15.90 -22.64
CA ALA A 70 -2.13 15.06 -21.61
C ALA A 70 -2.42 13.57 -21.88
N PRO A 71 -1.37 12.71 -21.90
CA PRO A 71 -1.57 11.27 -22.03
C PRO A 71 -2.20 10.68 -20.78
N ASN A 72 -2.97 9.61 -20.95
CA ASN A 72 -3.72 8.98 -19.86
C ASN A 72 -2.84 8.49 -18.69
N ASN A 73 -1.63 8.02 -19.00
CA ASN A 73 -0.65 7.61 -17.99
C ASN A 73 -0.30 8.72 -17.02
N VAL A 74 -0.15 9.96 -17.50
CA VAL A 74 0.22 11.09 -16.64
C VAL A 74 -0.92 11.43 -15.68
N LEU A 75 -2.17 11.32 -16.13
CA LEU A 75 -3.36 11.55 -15.27
C LEU A 75 -3.54 10.46 -14.21
N LEU A 76 -3.28 9.20 -14.55
CA LEU A 76 -3.36 8.10 -13.58
C LEU A 76 -2.18 8.14 -12.60
N LEU A 77 -0.96 8.35 -13.10
CA LEU A 77 0.24 8.42 -12.28
C LEU A 77 0.22 9.64 -11.36
N SER A 78 -0.32 10.79 -11.78
CA SER A 78 -0.42 11.95 -10.90
C SER A 78 -1.33 11.67 -9.70
N LYS A 79 -2.46 10.99 -9.92
CA LYS A 79 -3.38 10.60 -8.86
C LYS A 79 -2.76 9.56 -7.92
N LEU A 80 -2.07 8.56 -8.46
CA LEU A 80 -1.32 7.58 -7.66
C LEU A 80 -0.19 8.25 -6.87
N LEU A 81 0.60 9.13 -7.47
CA LEU A 81 1.66 9.85 -6.78
C LEU A 81 1.10 10.75 -5.68
N SER A 82 -0.04 11.40 -5.91
CA SER A 82 -0.72 12.19 -4.89
C SER A 82 -1.10 11.35 -3.67
N THR A 83 -1.58 10.12 -3.87
CA THR A 83 -1.98 9.22 -2.77
C THR A 83 -0.76 8.67 -2.04
N LEU A 84 0.30 8.31 -2.78
CA LEU A 84 1.57 7.86 -2.22
C LEU A 84 2.26 8.95 -1.39
N LEU A 85 2.35 10.18 -1.91
CA LEU A 85 2.97 11.31 -1.20
C LEU A 85 2.20 11.66 0.08
N LEU A 86 0.87 11.63 0.04
CA LEU A 86 0.04 11.85 1.22
C LEU A 86 0.31 10.79 2.30
N ALA A 87 0.36 9.52 1.90
CA ALA A 87 0.63 8.41 2.81
C ALA A 87 2.06 8.48 3.38
N LEU A 88 3.07 8.79 2.56
CA LEU A 88 4.45 9.00 3.00
C LEU A 88 4.57 10.16 4.00
N PHE A 89 3.86 11.26 3.76
CA PHE A 89 3.81 12.39 4.67
C PHE A 89 3.22 12.00 6.04
N LEU A 90 2.15 11.20 6.04
CA LEU A 90 1.56 10.67 7.28
C LEU A 90 2.53 9.76 8.04
N VAL A 91 3.23 8.86 7.33
CA VAL A 91 4.25 7.99 7.94
C VAL A 91 5.37 8.81 8.57
N ALA A 92 5.86 9.84 7.88
CA ALA A 92 6.91 10.71 8.40
C ALA A 92 6.44 11.46 9.66
N LEU A 93 5.22 12.00 9.64
CA LEU A 93 4.66 12.75 10.78
C LEU A 93 4.49 11.84 12.00
N VAL A 94 3.92 10.64 11.82
CA VAL A 94 3.74 9.70 12.92
C VAL A 94 5.09 9.18 13.43
N GLY A 95 6.06 8.95 12.53
CA GLY A 95 7.44 8.62 12.92
C GLY A 95 8.09 9.68 13.81
N LEU A 96 7.93 10.96 13.45
CA LEU A 96 8.40 12.08 14.28
C LEU A 96 7.70 12.11 15.64
N THR A 97 6.38 11.89 15.68
CA THR A 97 5.66 11.82 16.97
C THR A 97 6.13 10.67 17.84
N ALA A 98 6.41 9.49 17.27
CA ALA A 98 6.92 8.35 18.00
C ALA A 98 8.30 8.63 18.62
N ILE A 99 9.19 9.29 17.87
CA ILE A 99 10.50 9.73 18.38
C ILE A 99 10.35 10.73 19.54
N VAL A 100 9.45 11.70 19.39
CA VAL A 100 9.18 12.70 20.46
C VAL A 100 8.65 12.02 21.72
N ILE A 101 7.71 11.07 21.60
CA ILE A 101 7.18 10.33 22.75
C ILE A 101 8.27 9.47 23.41
N GLN A 102 9.12 8.81 22.61
CA GLN A 102 10.26 8.05 23.13
C GLN A 102 11.19 8.95 23.97
N LEU A 103 11.48 10.17 23.50
CA LEU A 103 12.29 11.15 24.21
C LEU A 103 11.64 11.64 25.51
N ILE A 104 10.34 11.95 25.49
CA ILE A 104 9.58 12.40 26.68
C ILE A 104 9.58 11.33 27.76
N ARG A 105 9.45 10.05 27.38
CA ARG A 105 9.46 8.92 28.31
C ARG A 105 10.85 8.54 28.81
N GLY A 106 11.91 9.21 28.37
CA GLY A 106 13.29 8.97 28.83
C GLY A 106 13.95 7.70 28.29
N HIS A 107 13.36 7.01 27.32
CA HIS A 107 13.87 5.76 26.77
C HIS A 107 15.03 6.02 25.79
N ARG A 108 16.28 5.96 26.30
CA ARG A 108 17.51 6.09 25.51
C ARG A 108 18.20 4.72 25.36
N PRO A 109 18.92 4.45 24.26
CA PRO A 109 19.19 5.32 23.10
C PRO A 109 18.05 5.40 22.08
N VAL A 110 18.01 6.49 21.29
CA VAL A 110 17.09 6.62 20.14
C VAL A 110 17.81 6.17 18.88
N GLU A 111 17.39 5.03 18.35
CA GLU A 111 17.93 4.46 17.11
C GLU A 111 17.06 4.86 15.92
N VAL A 112 17.41 5.94 15.23
CA VAL A 112 16.67 6.40 14.04
C VAL A 112 16.68 5.36 12.91
N SER A 113 17.74 4.54 12.84
CA SER A 113 17.87 3.43 11.91
C SER A 113 16.75 2.40 12.07
N ALA A 114 16.25 2.17 13.30
CA ALA A 114 15.16 1.26 13.58
C ALA A 114 13.86 1.71 12.92
N TYR A 115 13.49 2.98 13.12
CA TYR A 115 12.33 3.60 12.51
C TYR A 115 12.41 3.59 10.98
N LEU A 116 13.57 3.97 10.42
CA LEU A 116 13.76 3.98 8.97
C LEU A 116 13.58 2.59 8.38
N ARG A 117 14.14 1.55 9.02
CA ARG A 117 14.09 0.17 8.53
C ARG A 117 12.65 -0.36 8.54
N VAL A 118 11.92 -0.18 9.63
CA VAL A 118 10.53 -0.63 9.73
C VAL A 118 9.66 0.12 8.73
N TYR A 119 9.72 1.44 8.70
CA TYR A 119 8.83 2.23 7.85
C TYR A 119 9.11 2.02 6.36
N SER A 120 10.37 1.91 5.96
CA SER A 120 10.73 1.66 4.56
C SER A 120 10.40 0.25 4.08
N VAL A 121 10.67 -0.77 4.89
CA VAL A 121 10.49 -2.18 4.47
C VAL A 121 9.03 -2.61 4.63
N ILE A 122 8.33 -2.12 5.65
CA ILE A 122 6.96 -2.57 5.97
C ILE A 122 5.91 -1.63 5.39
N LEU A 123 5.99 -0.33 5.69
CA LEU A 123 4.90 0.60 5.37
C LEU A 123 4.87 0.97 3.89
N ILE A 124 6.01 1.36 3.29
CA ILE A 124 6.06 1.86 1.90
C ILE A 124 5.50 0.83 0.88
N PRO A 125 5.92 -0.45 0.89
CA PRO A 125 5.40 -1.43 -0.07
C PRO A 125 3.91 -1.74 0.17
N SER A 126 3.47 -1.69 1.43
CA SER A 126 2.07 -1.92 1.80
C SER A 126 1.17 -0.81 1.24
N ILE A 127 1.60 0.46 1.39
CA ILE A 127 0.89 1.61 0.82
C ILE A 127 0.80 1.48 -0.71
N ALA A 128 1.90 1.11 -1.37
CA ALA A 128 1.93 0.94 -2.82
C ALA A 128 0.93 -0.13 -3.29
N LEU A 129 0.88 -1.28 -2.61
CA LEU A 129 -0.08 -2.35 -2.91
C LEU A 129 -1.52 -1.91 -2.68
N MET A 130 -1.82 -1.26 -1.55
CA MET A 130 -3.16 -0.77 -1.24
C MET A 130 -3.63 0.25 -2.30
N ALA A 131 -2.76 1.21 -2.63
CA ALA A 131 -3.06 2.24 -3.63
C ALA A 131 -3.26 1.63 -5.02
N GLY A 132 -2.36 0.75 -5.46
CA GLY A 132 -2.43 0.11 -6.78
C GLY A 132 -3.65 -0.80 -6.93
N THR A 133 -3.98 -1.59 -5.91
CA THR A 133 -5.14 -2.50 -5.93
C THR A 133 -6.44 -1.72 -5.93
N PHE A 134 -6.57 -0.72 -5.07
CA PHE A 134 -7.79 0.07 -4.98
C PHE A 134 -7.99 0.97 -6.21
N LEU A 135 -6.90 1.48 -6.80
CA LEU A 135 -6.93 2.15 -8.10
C LEU A 135 -7.51 1.23 -9.18
N ALA A 136 -7.02 -0.01 -9.29
CA ALA A 136 -7.52 -0.98 -10.25
C ALA A 136 -9.03 -1.26 -10.04
N LEU A 137 -9.42 -1.47 -8.79
CA LEU A 137 -10.81 -1.71 -8.39
C LEU A 137 -11.72 -0.54 -8.79
N SER A 138 -11.28 0.69 -8.52
CA SER A 138 -12.02 1.92 -8.85
C SER A 138 -12.22 2.10 -10.36
N VAL A 139 -11.21 1.76 -11.16
CA VAL A 139 -11.31 1.82 -12.63
C VAL A 139 -12.23 0.73 -13.19
N LEU A 140 -12.16 -0.49 -12.63
CA LEU A 140 -12.95 -1.64 -13.09
C LEU A 140 -14.44 -1.48 -12.80
N LEU A 141 -14.80 -1.08 -11.58
CA LEU A 141 -16.19 -1.02 -11.14
C LEU A 141 -16.94 0.21 -11.66
N ARG A 142 -16.22 1.29 -12.00
CA ARG A 142 -16.75 2.59 -12.49
C ARG A 142 -17.72 3.31 -11.56
N ASP A 143 -18.24 2.64 -10.54
CA ASP A 143 -19.10 3.14 -9.48
C ASP A 143 -18.30 3.33 -8.19
N LYS A 144 -18.37 4.54 -7.64
CA LYS A 144 -17.68 4.97 -6.42
C LYS A 144 -18.09 4.13 -5.22
N TYR A 145 -19.39 3.90 -5.04
CA TYR A 145 -19.94 3.20 -3.90
C TYR A 145 -19.62 1.71 -3.94
N LEU A 146 -19.69 1.08 -5.11
CA LEU A 146 -19.29 -0.31 -5.27
C LEU A 146 -17.79 -0.51 -5.02
N ALA A 147 -16.95 0.40 -5.50
CA ALA A 147 -15.51 0.35 -5.24
C ALA A 147 -15.20 0.45 -3.75
N TYR A 148 -15.82 1.38 -3.04
CA TYR A 148 -15.69 1.48 -1.58
C TYR A 148 -16.23 0.26 -0.85
N ALA A 149 -17.43 -0.21 -1.20
CA ALA A 149 -18.05 -1.37 -0.57
C ALA A 149 -17.16 -2.61 -0.70
N LEU A 150 -16.62 -2.88 -1.90
CA LEU A 150 -15.73 -4.02 -2.12
C LEU A 150 -14.39 -3.88 -1.41
N ALA A 151 -13.81 -2.69 -1.35
CA ALA A 151 -12.56 -2.49 -0.62
C ALA A 151 -12.73 -2.65 0.89
N VAL A 152 -13.80 -2.09 1.45
CA VAL A 152 -14.13 -2.25 2.87
C VAL A 152 -14.47 -3.70 3.18
N ALA A 153 -15.26 -4.37 2.34
CA ALA A 153 -15.58 -5.79 2.51
C ALA A 153 -14.34 -6.69 2.44
N THR A 154 -13.43 -6.42 1.50
CA THR A 154 -12.17 -7.16 1.37
C THR A 154 -11.27 -6.91 2.58
N GLY A 155 -11.12 -5.65 3.01
CA GLY A 155 -10.33 -5.31 4.20
C GLY A 155 -10.89 -5.93 5.48
N ALA A 156 -12.20 -5.84 5.70
CA ALA A 156 -12.88 -6.44 6.85
C ALA A 156 -12.82 -7.97 6.81
N GLY A 157 -12.99 -8.59 5.64
CA GLY A 157 -12.87 -10.03 5.46
C GLY A 157 -11.46 -10.54 5.76
N LEU A 158 -10.42 -9.84 5.28
CA LEU A 158 -9.03 -10.14 5.61
C LEU A 158 -8.75 -9.98 7.10
N PHE A 159 -9.23 -8.90 7.72
CA PHE A 159 -9.09 -8.67 9.16
C PHE A 159 -9.75 -9.80 9.98
N TYR A 160 -10.93 -10.24 9.56
CA TYR A 160 -11.62 -11.39 10.17
C TYR A 160 -10.82 -12.70 10.01
N LEU A 161 -10.25 -12.96 8.83
CA LEU A 161 -9.42 -14.14 8.60
C LEU A 161 -8.18 -14.15 9.50
N TYR A 162 -7.55 -12.98 9.70
CA TYR A 162 -6.40 -12.85 10.59
C TYR A 162 -6.78 -13.07 12.06
N SER A 163 -7.95 -12.61 12.50
CA SER A 163 -8.41 -12.83 13.87
C SER A 163 -8.72 -14.30 14.19
N GLN A 164 -9.05 -15.09 13.17
CA GLN A 164 -9.21 -16.55 13.26
C GLN A 164 -7.87 -17.31 13.20
N GLY A 165 -6.74 -16.63 13.08
CA GLY A 165 -5.41 -17.24 13.04
C GLY A 165 -4.97 -17.75 11.67
N TYR A 166 -5.72 -17.47 10.59
CA TYR A 166 -5.33 -17.81 9.22
C TYR A 166 -4.29 -16.83 8.66
N ASN A 167 -3.11 -16.83 9.27
CA ASN A 167 -2.01 -15.90 8.97
C ASN A 167 -1.01 -16.51 7.98
N HIS A 168 -1.42 -16.70 6.72
CA HIS A 168 -0.49 -17.13 5.68
C HIS A 168 0.13 -15.93 4.98
N TRP A 169 1.45 -15.99 4.76
CA TRP A 169 2.24 -15.03 3.99
C TRP A 169 1.66 -14.66 2.61
N LEU A 170 0.86 -15.51 1.95
CA LEU A 170 0.31 -15.19 0.63
C LEU A 170 -0.98 -14.34 0.72
N TYR A 171 -1.78 -14.58 1.75
CA TYR A 171 -3.08 -13.91 1.96
C TYR A 171 -2.96 -12.66 2.82
N ASN A 172 -1.79 -12.40 3.44
CA ASN A 172 -1.56 -11.24 4.28
C ASN A 172 -0.67 -10.19 3.61
N PRO A 173 -1.19 -9.39 2.64
CA PRO A 173 -0.39 -8.42 1.90
C PRO A 173 0.19 -7.30 2.78
N VAL A 174 -0.37 -7.10 3.97
CA VAL A 174 -0.01 -6.07 4.94
C VAL A 174 1.03 -6.59 5.94
N LEU A 175 1.27 -7.91 5.97
CA LEU A 175 2.10 -8.59 6.96
C LEU A 175 1.63 -8.37 8.40
N TYR A 176 0.32 -8.25 8.62
CA TYR A 176 -0.23 -8.07 9.96
C TYR A 176 0.08 -9.28 10.86
N GLN A 177 0.81 -9.07 11.97
CA GLN A 177 1.27 -10.12 12.92
C GLN A 177 2.28 -11.17 12.37
N LEU A 178 2.85 -10.98 11.17
CA LEU A 178 3.79 -11.96 10.58
C LEU A 178 5.28 -11.56 10.70
N TRP A 179 5.59 -10.41 11.29
CA TRP A 179 6.97 -9.94 11.42
C TRP A 179 7.25 -9.43 12.81
N THR A 180 8.47 -9.69 13.27
CA THR A 180 9.04 -9.12 14.49
C THR A 180 10.23 -8.24 14.11
N TYR A 181 10.59 -7.26 14.95
CA TYR A 181 11.72 -6.39 14.64
C TYR A 181 13.05 -7.16 14.58
N SER A 182 13.20 -8.23 15.37
CA SER A 182 14.36 -9.13 15.35
C SER A 182 14.63 -9.73 13.95
N ASP A 183 13.58 -10.05 13.19
CA ASP A 183 13.68 -10.58 11.82
C ASP A 183 14.22 -9.56 10.81
N LEU A 184 13.97 -8.27 11.08
CA LEU A 184 14.49 -7.15 10.28
C LEU A 184 15.88 -6.73 10.73
N ALA A 185 16.20 -6.89 12.01
CA ALA A 185 17.49 -6.54 12.60
C ALA A 185 18.60 -7.52 12.19
N GLY A 186 18.24 -8.76 11.82
CA GLY A 186 19.17 -9.78 11.32
C GLY A 186 19.69 -10.75 12.39
N ALA A 187 19.10 -10.74 13.59
CA ALA A 187 19.55 -11.59 14.69
C ALA A 187 19.18 -13.08 14.50
N GLU A 188 18.01 -13.37 13.90
CA GLU A 188 17.51 -14.76 13.73
C GLU A 188 16.99 -15.06 12.30
N GLY A 189 17.23 -14.15 11.35
CA GLY A 189 17.37 -14.49 9.94
C GLY A 189 16.11 -14.90 9.17
N ASN A 190 15.12 -14.01 9.04
CA ASN A 190 14.05 -14.15 8.04
C ASN A 190 13.88 -12.96 7.06
N THR A 191 14.88 -12.07 7.03
CA THR A 191 14.87 -10.86 6.19
C THR A 191 14.68 -11.17 4.71
N GLY A 192 15.22 -12.30 4.22
CA GLY A 192 15.07 -12.74 2.84
C GLY A 192 13.61 -13.03 2.45
N ARG A 193 12.84 -13.70 3.33
CA ARG A 193 11.42 -14.00 3.08
C ARG A 193 10.58 -12.73 3.13
N ILE A 194 10.87 -11.82 4.06
CA ILE A 194 10.21 -10.51 4.12
C ILE A 194 10.47 -9.72 2.83
N LEU A 195 11.72 -9.61 2.38
CA LEU A 195 12.05 -8.90 1.15
C LEU A 195 11.37 -9.53 -0.08
N THR A 196 11.33 -10.85 -0.16
CA THR A 196 10.65 -11.58 -1.26
C THR A 196 9.16 -11.27 -1.27
N HIS A 197 8.52 -11.24 -0.11
CA HIS A 197 7.14 -10.81 0.03
C HIS A 197 6.96 -9.32 -0.36
N ARG A 198 7.92 -8.43 -0.06
CA ARG A 198 7.82 -7.03 -0.49
C ARG A 198 7.92 -6.89 -2.00
N VAL A 199 8.78 -7.66 -2.66
CA VAL A 199 8.84 -7.72 -4.13
C VAL A 199 7.53 -8.25 -4.70
N TYR A 200 6.94 -9.30 -4.11
CA TYR A 200 5.61 -9.80 -4.47
C TYR A 200 4.53 -8.71 -4.37
N CYS A 201 4.50 -7.96 -3.26
CA CYS A 201 3.54 -6.88 -3.07
C CYS A 201 3.72 -5.75 -4.08
N LEU A 202 4.96 -5.36 -4.37
CA LEU A 202 5.26 -4.33 -5.37
C LEU A 202 4.90 -4.80 -6.79
N ALA A 203 5.10 -6.08 -7.09
CA ALA A 203 4.67 -6.68 -8.34
C ALA A 203 3.14 -6.62 -8.48
N LEU A 204 2.39 -7.02 -7.45
CA LEU A 204 0.93 -6.89 -7.43
C LEU A 204 0.46 -5.42 -7.53
N ALA A 205 1.14 -4.49 -6.85
CA ALA A 205 0.85 -3.06 -6.96
C ALA A 205 1.00 -2.57 -8.40
N SER A 206 2.10 -2.93 -9.05
CA SER A 206 2.37 -2.58 -10.44
C SER A 206 1.37 -3.22 -11.41
N LEU A 207 0.92 -4.45 -11.12
CA LEU A 207 -0.13 -5.12 -11.86
C LEU A 207 -1.45 -4.37 -11.75
N GLY A 208 -1.82 -3.92 -10.55
CA GLY A 208 -3.01 -3.11 -10.32
C GLY A 208 -2.98 -1.81 -11.13
N VAL A 209 -1.84 -1.11 -11.15
CA VAL A 209 -1.64 0.09 -11.98
C VAL A 209 -1.74 -0.22 -13.47
N ALA A 210 -1.17 -1.35 -13.91
CA ALA A 210 -1.25 -1.78 -15.31
C ALA A 210 -2.69 -2.10 -15.73
N LEU A 211 -3.45 -2.81 -14.89
CA LEU A 211 -4.88 -3.07 -15.11
C LEU A 211 -5.70 -1.77 -15.14
N ALA A 212 -5.42 -0.83 -14.23
CA ALA A 212 -6.06 0.48 -14.22
C ALA A 212 -5.79 1.26 -15.52
N HIS A 213 -4.57 1.17 -16.05
CA HIS A 213 -4.25 1.79 -17.33
C HIS A 213 -5.04 1.17 -18.50
N LEU A 214 -5.19 -0.16 -18.51
CA LEU A 214 -5.93 -0.88 -19.55
C LEU A 214 -7.45 -0.62 -19.49
N GLY A 215 -8.00 -0.46 -18.28
CA GLY A 215 -9.43 -0.22 -18.07
C GLY A 215 -9.89 1.22 -18.31
N PHE A 216 -8.96 2.17 -18.51
CA PHE A 216 -9.32 3.58 -18.55
C PHE A 216 -10.04 3.97 -19.87
N PRO A 217 -11.23 4.59 -19.80
CA PRO A 217 -12.19 4.67 -20.91
C PRO A 217 -11.82 5.57 -22.09
N ARG A 218 -10.67 6.27 -22.08
CA ARG A 218 -10.34 7.26 -23.12
C ARG A 218 -10.00 6.64 -24.50
N LYS A 219 -9.71 5.33 -24.58
CA LYS A 219 -9.59 4.59 -25.85
C LYS A 219 -10.27 3.22 -25.74
N SER A 220 -11.38 3.03 -26.46
CA SER A 220 -11.99 1.71 -26.64
C SER A 220 -10.95 0.75 -27.20
N LEU A 221 -10.66 -0.30 -26.43
CA LEU A 221 -9.69 -1.37 -26.69
C LEU A 221 -9.96 -2.05 -28.05
N LEU A 222 -11.23 -2.18 -28.42
CA LEU A 222 -11.71 -2.68 -29.71
C LEU A 222 -11.37 -1.77 -30.90
N LYS A 223 -11.28 -0.45 -30.68
CA LYS A 223 -10.95 0.53 -31.74
C LYS A 223 -9.44 0.63 -31.99
N SER A 224 -8.62 0.44 -30.94
CA SER A 224 -7.16 0.43 -31.08
C SER A 224 -6.63 -0.87 -31.70
N LEU A 225 -7.24 -2.02 -31.40
CA LEU A 225 -6.86 -3.32 -31.98
C LEU A 225 -7.22 -3.44 -33.47
N ARG A 226 -8.33 -2.81 -33.91
CA ARG A 226 -8.72 -2.79 -35.33
C ARG A 226 -7.91 -1.83 -36.20
N SER A 227 -7.16 -0.90 -35.61
CA SER A 227 -6.68 0.29 -36.34
C SER A 227 -5.19 0.31 -36.69
N THR A 228 -4.31 -0.52 -36.12
CA THR A 228 -2.88 -0.42 -36.49
C THR A 228 -2.02 -1.61 -36.05
N GLY A 229 -1.34 -2.24 -37.01
CA GLY A 229 -0.25 -3.20 -36.80
C GLY A 229 1.06 -2.57 -36.29
N ARG A 230 0.97 -1.70 -35.28
CA ARG A 230 2.11 -1.21 -34.49
C ARG A 230 1.75 -1.39 -33.03
N LEU A 231 2.65 -1.96 -32.22
CA LEU A 231 2.52 -1.99 -30.77
C LEU A 231 2.42 -0.55 -30.24
N GLY A 232 1.20 -0.02 -30.19
CA GLY A 232 0.92 1.25 -29.55
C GLY A 232 1.13 1.15 -28.05
N TYR A 233 1.11 2.30 -27.36
CA TYR A 233 1.25 2.45 -25.90
C TYR A 233 0.42 1.45 -25.05
N SER A 234 -0.65 0.87 -25.60
CA SER A 234 -1.46 -0.20 -24.99
C SER A 234 -0.71 -1.55 -24.88
N GLY A 235 0.14 -1.87 -25.86
CA GLY A 235 0.98 -3.08 -25.85
C GLY A 235 2.04 -3.05 -24.74
N TRP A 236 2.62 -1.88 -24.45
CA TRP A 236 3.53 -1.71 -23.32
C TRP A 236 2.85 -1.97 -21.98
N ALA A 237 1.58 -1.56 -21.81
CA ALA A 237 0.82 -1.85 -20.60
C ALA A 237 0.50 -3.35 -20.45
N LEU A 238 0.25 -4.07 -21.55
CA LEU A 238 0.10 -5.53 -21.55
C LEU A 238 1.40 -6.25 -21.22
N ILE A 239 2.54 -5.77 -21.73
CA ILE A 239 3.87 -6.32 -21.39
C ILE A 239 4.16 -6.08 -19.91
N VAL A 240 3.88 -4.89 -19.38
CA VAL A 240 4.06 -4.59 -17.94
C VAL A 240 3.10 -5.41 -17.09
N ALA A 241 1.85 -5.60 -17.50
CA ALA A 241 0.89 -6.47 -16.81
C ALA A 241 1.34 -7.95 -16.82
N ALA A 242 1.82 -8.45 -17.96
CA ALA A 242 2.30 -9.83 -18.08
C ALA A 242 3.61 -10.05 -17.30
N LEU A 243 4.53 -9.08 -17.34
CA LEU A 243 5.78 -9.12 -16.58
C LEU A 243 5.52 -9.05 -15.08
N SER A 244 4.65 -8.13 -14.62
CA SER A 244 4.26 -8.01 -13.21
C SER A 244 3.52 -9.25 -12.71
N LEU A 245 2.66 -9.85 -13.54
CA LEU A 245 2.01 -11.13 -13.25
C LEU A 245 3.04 -12.25 -13.13
N ALA A 246 3.99 -12.34 -14.06
CA ALA A 246 5.06 -13.35 -14.01
C ALA A 246 5.92 -13.19 -12.75
N VAL A 247 6.31 -11.96 -12.39
CA VAL A 247 7.06 -11.68 -11.17
C VAL A 247 6.24 -12.02 -9.92
N ALA A 248 4.96 -11.67 -9.87
CA ALA A 248 4.07 -12.01 -8.75
C ALA A 248 3.89 -13.53 -8.60
N VAL A 249 3.76 -14.26 -9.72
CA VAL A 249 3.66 -15.73 -9.69
C VAL A 249 4.99 -16.35 -9.24
N ILE A 250 6.13 -15.89 -9.76
CA ILE A 250 7.46 -16.43 -9.38
C ILE A 250 7.76 -16.16 -7.90
N THR A 251 7.53 -14.93 -7.44
CA THR A 251 7.76 -14.57 -6.03
C THR A 251 6.74 -15.23 -5.09
N GLY A 252 5.49 -15.38 -5.51
CA GLY A 252 4.48 -16.16 -4.79
C GLY A 252 4.85 -17.64 -4.69
N LEU A 253 5.36 -18.23 -5.76
CA LEU A 253 5.84 -19.62 -5.77
C LEU A 253 7.05 -19.79 -4.84
N MET A 254 7.98 -18.82 -4.82
CA MET A 254 9.12 -18.81 -3.90
C MET A 254 8.69 -18.72 -2.42
N ILE A 255 7.63 -17.97 -2.11
CA ILE A 255 7.09 -17.88 -0.74
C ILE A 255 6.46 -19.21 -0.31
N ILE A 256 5.82 -19.93 -1.23
CA ILE A 256 5.24 -21.27 -0.97
C ILE A 256 6.34 -22.33 -0.81
N LEU A 257 7.39 -22.25 -1.64
CA LEU A 257 8.49 -23.23 -1.68
C LEU A 257 9.54 -23.01 -0.58
N SER A 258 9.57 -21.84 0.07
CA SER A 258 10.49 -21.60 1.17
C SER A 258 10.08 -22.42 2.39
N PRO A 259 10.94 -23.34 2.89
CA PRO A 259 10.63 -24.15 4.06
C PRO A 259 10.46 -23.28 5.31
N ARG A 260 9.68 -23.83 6.26
CA ARG A 260 9.21 -23.18 7.49
C ARG A 260 10.35 -22.63 8.33
#